data_AF-A0A150PMG5-F1
#
_entry.id   AF-A0A150PMG5-F1
#
_cell.length_a   1.000
_cell.length_b   1.000
_cell.length_c   1.000
_cell.angle_alpha   90.00
_cell.angle_beta   90.00
_cell.angle_gamma   90.00
#
_symmetry.space_group_name_H-M   'P 1'
#
loop_
_entity.id
_entity.type
_entity.pdbx_description
1 polymer ?
#
loop_
_entity_poly.entity_id
_entity_poly.type
_entity_poly.pdbx_seq_one_letter_code
_entity_poly.pdbx_strand_id
1 'polypeptide(L)' 'MIADVSGRHPGDEQVAGFVAGLLSRFSGAAMDDDTAHLWSLDELRAGHRVRGHPFFDYNGWFAEKSCQGRTRRRT' A
#
# COMPACT_ATOMS: atom_id res chain seq x y z
N MET A 1 -6.20 -18.18 -6.33
CA MET A 1 -6.07 -16.75 -6.67
C MET A 1 -4.59 -16.41 -6.55
N ILE A 2 -3.99 -15.77 -7.56
CA ILE A 2 -2.55 -15.43 -7.61
C ILE A 2 -2.48 -13.92 -7.77
N ALA A 3 -1.71 -13.23 -6.93
CA ALA A 3 -1.45 -11.80 -7.03
C ALA A 3 0.03 -11.59 -7.38
N ASP A 4 0.31 -10.84 -8.46
CA ASP A 4 1.67 -10.47 -8.86
C ASP A 4 2.08 -9.17 -8.16
N VAL A 5 3.16 -9.23 -7.38
CA VAL A 5 3.67 -8.12 -6.57
C VAL A 5 4.94 -7.50 -7.18
N SER A 6 5.22 -7.76 -8.46
CA SER A 6 6.50 -7.42 -9.09
C SER A 6 6.74 -5.92 -9.33
N GLY A 7 5.73 -5.07 -9.10
CA GLY A 7 5.80 -3.63 -9.37
C GLY A 7 5.83 -3.24 -10.86
N ARG A 8 5.68 -4.21 -11.79
CA ARG A 8 5.66 -3.96 -13.25
C ARG A 8 4.27 -3.72 -13.84
N HIS A 9 3.23 -3.94 -13.06
CA HIS A 9 1.83 -3.74 -13.41
C HIS A 9 1.16 -2.90 -12.31
N PRO A 10 0.02 -2.22 -12.57
CA PRO A 10 -0.82 -1.66 -11.51
C PRO A 10 -1.41 -2.82 -10.67
N GLY A 11 -0.57 -3.35 -9.79
CA GLY A 11 -0.83 -4.48 -8.90
C GLY A 11 -1.33 -4.03 -7.54
N ASP A 12 -1.30 -2.73 -7.26
CA ASP A 12 -1.83 -2.07 -6.07
C ASP A 12 -3.32 -2.40 -5.84
N GLU A 13 -4.17 -2.24 -6.86
CA GLU A 13 -5.59 -2.62 -6.75
C GLU A 13 -5.79 -4.14 -6.61
N GLN A 14 -4.95 -4.94 -7.26
CA GLN A 14 -5.05 -6.40 -7.22
C GLN A 14 -4.62 -6.97 -5.85
N VAL A 15 -3.62 -6.36 -5.23
CA VAL A 15 -3.11 -6.73 -3.90
C VAL A 15 -4.14 -6.36 -2.83
N ALA A 16 -4.71 -5.15 -2.88
CA ALA A 16 -5.77 -4.76 -1.95
C ALA A 16 -6.98 -5.70 -2.03
N GLY A 17 -7.43 -6.03 -3.25
CA GLY A 17 -8.54 -6.98 -3.46
C GLY A 17 -8.24 -8.40 -2.96
N PHE A 18 -7.02 -8.89 -3.21
CA PHE A 18 -6.57 -10.20 -2.72
C PHE A 18 -6.55 -10.27 -1.19
N VAL A 19 -5.94 -9.26 -0.54
CA VAL A 19 -5.84 -9.18 0.92
C VAL A 19 -7.21 -9.03 1.56
N ALA A 20 -8.09 -8.20 0.99
CA ALA A 20 -9.47 -8.09 1.46
C ALA A 20 -10.23 -9.42 1.35
N GLY A 21 -10.00 -10.19 0.27
CA GLY A 21 -10.53 -11.53 0.13
C GLY A 21 -10.01 -12.49 1.20
N LEU A 22 -8.72 -12.44 1.52
CA LEU A 22 -8.11 -13.26 2.57
C LEU A 22 -8.70 -12.91 3.95
N LEU A 23 -8.75 -11.63 4.31
CA LEU A 23 -9.27 -11.16 5.59
C LEU A 23 -10.78 -11.34 5.75
N SER A 24 -11.53 -11.46 4.64
CA SER A 24 -12.94 -11.84 4.70
C SER A 24 -13.17 -13.28 5.17
N ARG A 25 -12.13 -14.13 5.08
CA ARG A 25 -12.19 -15.54 5.47
C ARG A 25 -11.44 -15.83 6.77
N PHE A 26 -10.46 -15.01 7.10
CA PHE A 26 -9.63 -15.15 8.29
C PHE A 26 -9.58 -13.83 9.07
N SER A 27 -9.95 -13.84 10.34
CA SER A 27 -9.81 -12.66 11.20
C SER A 27 -8.34 -12.30 11.36
N GLY A 28 -8.00 -11.04 11.06
CA GLY A 28 -6.64 -10.54 11.15
C GLY A 28 -6.51 -9.13 10.61
N ALA A 29 -5.27 -8.68 10.44
CA ALA A 29 -4.92 -7.41 9.82
C ALA A 29 -3.78 -7.63 8.82
N ALA A 30 -3.70 -6.76 7.82
CA ALA A 30 -2.61 -6.73 6.86
C ALA A 30 -1.61 -5.63 7.22
N MET A 31 -0.34 -5.84 6.92
CA MET A 31 0.72 -4.85 7.04
C MET A 31 1.40 -4.74 5.68
N ASP A 32 1.63 -3.52 5.21
CA ASP A 32 2.45 -3.27 4.02
C ASP A 32 3.87 -2.86 4.42
N ASP A 33 4.80 -2.86 3.47
CA ASP A 33 6.20 -2.47 3.72
C ASP A 33 6.39 -0.94 3.82
N ASP A 34 5.38 -0.19 3.40
CA ASP A 34 5.44 1.27 3.31
C ASP A 34 4.92 1.97 4.57
N THR A 35 4.06 1.31 5.35
CA THR A 35 3.47 1.85 6.58
C THR A 35 3.60 0.85 7.73
N ALA A 36 3.84 1.37 8.95
CA ALA A 36 3.74 0.55 10.17
C ALA A 36 2.29 0.31 10.62
N HIS A 37 1.30 0.61 9.76
CA HIS A 37 -0.12 0.51 10.08
C HIS A 37 -0.65 -0.90 9.84
N LEU A 38 -1.48 -1.36 10.76
CA LEU A 38 -2.20 -2.62 10.62
C LEU A 38 -3.57 -2.32 10.02
N TRP A 39 -3.75 -2.74 8.77
CA TRP A 39 -4.95 -2.55 7.98
C TRP A 39 -5.99 -3.63 8.26
N SER A 40 -7.13 -3.22 8.76
CA SER A 40 -8.31 -4.08 8.89
C SER A 40 -9.06 -4.24 7.56
N LEU A 41 -9.89 -5.28 7.48
CA LEU A 41 -10.75 -5.50 6.30
C LEU A 41 -11.65 -4.29 6.01
N ASP A 42 -12.21 -3.66 7.05
CA ASP A 42 -13.11 -2.52 6.89
C ASP A 42 -12.37 -1.29 6.36
N GLU A 43 -11.14 -1.05 6.81
CA GLU A 43 -10.29 0.03 6.29
C GLU A 43 -9.92 -0.19 4.82
N LEU A 44 -9.57 -1.43 4.46
CA LEU A 44 -9.27 -1.79 3.07
C LEU A 44 -10.49 -1.57 2.16
N ARG A 45 -11.70 -1.93 2.62
CA ARG A 45 -12.95 -1.73 1.87
C ARG A 45 -13.39 -0.28 1.81
N ALA A 46 -13.15 0.49 2.87
CA ALA A 46 -13.50 1.91 2.93
C ALA A 46 -12.53 2.79 2.14
N GLY A 47 -11.43 2.23 1.63
CA GLY A 47 -10.38 3.02 0.97
C GLY A 47 -9.69 3.96 1.96
N HIS A 48 -9.45 3.49 3.19
CA HIS A 48 -8.76 4.27 4.20
C HIS A 48 -7.37 4.70 3.72
N ARG A 49 -6.87 5.83 4.24
CA ARG A 49 -5.58 6.38 3.87
C ARG A 49 -4.77 6.72 5.11
N VAL A 50 -3.58 6.17 5.19
CA VAL A 50 -2.62 6.46 6.25
C VAL A 50 -1.60 7.46 5.70
N ARG A 51 -1.50 8.63 6.32
CA ARG A 51 -0.61 9.73 5.87
C ARG A 51 -0.87 10.16 4.42
N GLY A 52 -2.11 10.03 3.94
CA GLY A 52 -2.50 10.35 2.56
C GLY A 52 -2.33 9.19 1.57
N HIS A 53 -1.69 8.10 1.98
CA HIS A 53 -1.41 6.94 1.15
C HIS A 53 -2.44 5.83 1.41
N PRO A 54 -3.07 5.25 0.37
CA PRO A 54 -3.82 4.01 0.51
C PRO A 54 -2.89 2.84 0.80
N PHE A 55 -3.48 1.69 1.14
CA PHE A 55 -2.75 0.43 1.30
C PHE A 55 -1.97 0.11 0.02
N PHE A 56 -0.67 -0.21 0.17
CA PHE A 56 0.21 -0.58 -0.93
C PHE A 56 0.47 0.53 -1.98
N ASP A 57 0.61 1.79 -1.56
CA ASP A 57 0.89 2.95 -2.45
C ASP A 57 2.38 3.14 -2.79
N TYR A 58 2.97 2.17 -3.49
CA TYR A 58 4.38 2.22 -3.90
C TYR A 58 4.72 3.51 -4.68
N ASN A 59 3.84 3.93 -5.58
CA ASN A 59 4.07 5.10 -6.44
C ASN A 59 4.07 6.40 -5.64
N GLY A 60 3.11 6.58 -4.71
CA GLY A 60 3.07 7.74 -3.83
C GLY A 60 4.34 7.86 -2.99
N TRP A 61 4.76 6.76 -2.36
CA TRP A 61 5.98 6.75 -1.54
C TRP A 61 7.26 6.94 -2.36
N PHE A 62 7.34 6.38 -3.58
CA PHE A 62 8.48 6.60 -4.47
C PHE A 62 8.57 8.05 -4.96
N ALA A 63 7.43 8.68 -5.25
CA ALA A 63 7.35 10.09 -5.63
C ALA A 63 7.81 11.01 -4.49
N GLU A 64 7.39 10.75 -3.25
CA GLU A 64 7.86 11.52 -2.09
C GLU A 64 9.37 11.36 -1.85
N LYS A 65 9.88 10.13 -1.86
CA LYS A 65 11.31 9.84 -1.67
C LYS A 65 12.17 10.53 -2.74
N SER A 66 11.70 10.57 -4.00
CA SER A 66 12.41 11.21 -5.10
C SER A 66 12.34 12.75 -5.09
N CYS A 67 11.29 13.33 -4.48
CA CYS A 67 11.24 14.77 -4.16
C CYS A 67 12.17 15.12 -2.99
N GLN A 68 12.23 14.29 -1.94
CA GLN A 68 13.14 14.51 -0.81
C GLN A 68 14.63 14.49 -1.22
N GLY A 69 14.99 13.66 -2.21
CA GLY A 69 16.34 13.55 -2.75
C GLY A 69 16.81 14.75 -3.57
N ARG A 70 15.89 15.54 -4.15
CA ARG A 70 16.23 16.74 -4.94
C ARG A 70 16.56 17.95 -4.06
N THR A 71 16.01 18.02 -2.86
CA THR A 71 16.24 19.16 -1.94
C THR A 71 17.59 19.10 -1.23
N ARG A 72 18.23 17.92 -1.16
CA ARG A 72 19.54 17.73 -0.49
C ARG A 72 20.76 17.97 -1.38
N ARG A 73 20.59 18.30 -2.68
CA ARG A 73 21.69 18.57 -3.62
C ARG A 73 21.95 20.06 -3.89
N ARG A 74 21.53 20.94 -2.98
CA ARG A 74 21.86 22.37 -3.01
C ARG A 74 22.44 22.82 -1.67
N THR A 75 23.70 22.48 -1.45
CA THR A 75 24.62 23.13 -0.50
C THR A 75 26.01 23.00 -1.08
#